data_AF-A0A7X0B3Z7-F1
#
_entry.id   AF-A0A7X0B3Z7-F1
#
_cell.length_a   1.000
_cell.length_b   1.000
_cell.length_c   1.000
_cell.angle_alpha   90.00
_cell.angle_beta   90.00
_cell.angle_gamma   90.00
#
_symmetry.space_group_name_H-M   'P 1'
#
loop_
_entity.id
_entity.type
_entity.pdbx_description
1 polymer ?
#
loop_
_entity_poly.entity_id
_entity_poly.type
_entity_poly.pdbx_seq_one_letter_code
_entity_poly.pdbx_strand_id
1 'polypeptide(L)'
;MKPMKAVLFSSLLALIASQTIAAQAVAAEGGPQCPKALPVTQTVQDLPSGFKAYQEGNPPKAADGTAIPLPLVAILFWNGEPSAQPPLPPAAQSKTALTWKFTPAQAQNLWMACAYDATALIVATKLPATLSSCTVTLSPDGQMAAGLACQ
;
A
#
# COMPACT_ATOMS: atom_id res chain seq x y z
N MET A 1 7.31 -31.59 -78.26
CA MET A 1 7.95 -32.52 -77.30
C MET A 1 8.72 -31.70 -76.26
N LYS A 2 8.86 -32.18 -75.02
CA LYS A 2 9.59 -31.52 -73.91
C LYS A 2 10.71 -32.46 -73.44
N PRO A 3 11.91 -31.98 -73.07
CA PRO A 3 12.29 -31.75 -71.65
C PRO A 3 12.89 -30.31 -71.45
N MET A 4 12.89 -29.62 -70.29
CA MET A 4 13.50 -29.89 -68.95
C MET A 4 15.05 -29.98 -69.01
N LYS A 5 15.90 -29.39 -68.15
CA LYS A 5 15.91 -28.56 -66.91
C LYS A 5 17.16 -27.63 -66.99
N ALA A 6 17.56 -26.71 -66.08
CA ALA A 6 17.19 -26.28 -64.72
C ALA A 6 17.40 -24.73 -64.61
N VAL A 7 16.81 -23.95 -63.68
CA VAL A 7 17.11 -23.67 -62.23
C VAL A 7 18.48 -23.03 -61.93
N LEU A 8 18.46 -21.81 -61.38
CA LEU A 8 19.16 -21.28 -60.16
C LEU A 8 18.85 -19.76 -60.06
N PHE A 9 18.00 -19.28 -59.14
CA PHE A 9 18.21 -18.93 -57.71
C PHE A 9 18.83 -17.54 -57.42
N SER A 10 17.99 -16.58 -56.99
CA SER A 10 18.23 -15.48 -56.02
C SER A 10 16.96 -14.62 -55.92
N SER A 11 16.29 -14.50 -54.75
CA SER A 11 16.59 -13.57 -53.64
C SER A 11 16.28 -12.11 -54.02
N LEU A 12 15.46 -11.31 -53.30
CA LEU A 12 14.98 -11.41 -51.91
C LEU A 12 13.61 -10.67 -51.79
N LEU A 13 12.64 -11.18 -51.02
CA LEU A 13 11.42 -10.41 -50.67
C LEU A 13 11.66 -9.60 -49.38
N ALA A 14 11.33 -8.31 -49.40
CA ALA A 14 11.26 -7.49 -48.20
C ALA A 14 9.81 -7.42 -47.68
N LEU A 15 9.52 -8.13 -46.58
CA LEU A 15 8.30 -7.89 -45.79
C LEU A 15 8.59 -6.83 -44.72
N ILE A 16 7.70 -5.83 -44.60
CA ILE A 16 7.88 -4.69 -43.69
C ILE A 16 6.75 -4.66 -42.64
N ALA A 17 7.17 -4.57 -41.37
CA ALA A 17 6.42 -4.13 -40.19
C ALA A 17 5.13 -4.89 -39.78
N SER A 18 5.31 -5.97 -38.99
CA SER A 18 4.32 -6.35 -37.97
C SER A 18 4.36 -5.34 -36.81
N GLN A 19 3.31 -4.53 -36.64
CA GLN A 19 3.19 -3.63 -35.49
C GLN A 19 2.61 -4.36 -34.27
N THR A 20 3.48 -4.89 -33.42
CA THR A 20 3.09 -5.40 -32.10
C THR A 20 2.81 -4.24 -31.15
N ILE A 21 1.54 -3.99 -30.86
CA ILE A 21 1.13 -3.08 -29.79
C ILE A 21 1.55 -3.70 -28.45
N ALA A 22 2.65 -3.23 -27.89
CA ALA A 22 3.06 -3.58 -26.54
C ALA A 22 2.08 -2.95 -25.55
N ALA A 23 1.25 -3.77 -24.92
CA ALA A 23 0.44 -3.35 -23.79
C ALA A 23 1.37 -2.93 -22.65
N GLN A 24 1.41 -1.64 -22.34
CA GLN A 24 2.15 -1.13 -21.20
C GLN A 24 1.43 -1.58 -19.94
N ALA A 25 1.99 -2.60 -19.27
CA ALA A 25 1.56 -2.98 -17.94
C ALA A 25 1.88 -1.82 -16.99
N VAL A 26 0.85 -1.07 -16.60
CA VAL A 26 0.99 -0.02 -15.59
C VAL A 26 1.39 -0.70 -14.29
N ALA A 27 2.63 -0.50 -13.86
CA ALA A 27 3.07 -0.96 -12.55
C ALA A 27 2.20 -0.25 -11.50
N ALA A 28 1.47 -1.02 -10.70
CA ALA A 28 0.75 -0.46 -9.57
C ALA A 28 1.78 0.13 -8.60
N GLU A 29 1.84 1.46 -8.53
CA GLU A 29 2.64 2.18 -7.54
C GLU A 29 2.02 1.92 -6.16
N GLY A 30 2.45 0.82 -5.54
CA GLY A 30 2.02 0.43 -4.21
C GLY A 30 2.29 1.55 -3.23
N GLY A 31 1.22 2.17 -2.72
CA GLY A 31 1.32 3.19 -1.69
C GLY A 31 2.13 2.71 -0.47
N PRO A 32 2.70 3.65 0.31
CA PRO A 32 3.64 3.34 1.39
C PRO A 32 3.07 2.27 2.34
N GLN A 33 3.81 1.16 2.47
CA GLN A 33 3.39 0.00 3.25
C GLN A 33 3.70 0.22 4.74
N CYS A 34 2.75 -0.02 5.64
CA CYS A 34 3.03 -0.06 7.09
C CYS A 34 4.10 -1.15 7.38
N PRO A 35 5.12 -0.89 8.21
CA PRO A 35 6.05 -1.91 8.65
C PRO A 35 5.33 -2.98 9.49
N LYS A 36 5.70 -4.25 9.31
CA LYS A 36 5.04 -5.39 10.01
C LYS A 36 5.22 -5.38 11.53
N ALA A 37 6.27 -4.73 12.02
CA ALA A 37 6.56 -4.49 13.43
C ALA A 37 7.40 -3.21 13.53
N LEU A 38 7.29 -2.50 14.66
CA LEU A 38 8.07 -1.29 14.94
C LEU A 38 8.71 -1.40 16.33
N PRO A 39 10.05 -1.53 16.45
CA PRO A 39 10.72 -1.46 17.75
C PRO A 39 10.71 -0.01 18.26
N VAL A 40 10.17 0.23 19.46
CA VAL A 40 9.89 1.57 19.99
C VAL A 40 10.58 1.85 21.33
N THR A 41 11.74 2.52 21.30
CA THR A 41 12.35 3.12 22.51
C THR A 41 11.97 4.59 22.57
N GLN A 42 11.03 4.96 23.44
CA GLN A 42 10.46 6.31 23.46
C GLN A 42 11.33 7.34 24.18
N THR A 43 12.23 7.96 23.41
CA THR A 43 12.72 9.32 23.63
C THR A 43 12.85 9.97 22.27
N VAL A 44 12.12 11.05 21.98
CA VAL A 44 12.20 11.72 20.67
C VAL A 44 13.55 12.43 20.58
N GLN A 45 14.46 11.93 19.74
CA GLN A 45 15.74 12.60 19.43
C GLN A 45 15.77 13.19 18.02
N ASP A 46 15.29 12.47 17.01
CA ASP A 46 15.18 12.99 15.63
C ASP A 46 13.91 12.50 14.94
N LEU A 47 13.27 13.39 14.17
CA LEU A 47 12.01 13.14 13.45
C LEU A 47 12.23 13.35 11.94
N PRO A 48 12.10 12.31 11.09
CA PRO A 48 12.30 12.45 9.65
C PRO A 48 11.33 13.45 9.00
N SER A 49 11.82 14.20 8.02
CA SER A 49 11.03 15.20 7.30
C SER A 49 9.77 14.57 6.67
N GLY A 50 8.60 15.11 7.03
CA GLY A 50 7.29 14.67 6.53
C GLY A 50 6.45 13.83 7.50
N PHE A 51 6.99 13.37 8.64
CA PHE A 51 6.25 12.59 9.63
C PHE A 51 5.86 13.41 10.87
N LYS A 52 4.77 13.01 11.53
CA LYS A 52 4.32 13.52 12.84
C LYS A 52 4.10 12.34 13.78
N ALA A 53 4.55 12.48 15.03
CA ALA A 53 4.32 11.50 16.09
C ALA A 53 3.25 12.01 17.06
N TYR A 54 2.36 11.11 17.47
CA TYR A 54 1.32 11.36 18.48
C TYR A 54 1.52 10.38 19.64
N GLN A 55 1.60 10.88 20.86
CA GLN A 55 1.97 10.11 22.04
C GLN A 55 0.93 10.27 23.15
N GLU A 56 0.32 9.15 23.54
CA GLU A 56 -0.33 8.99 24.84
C GLU A 56 -0.08 7.55 25.31
N GLY A 57 0.41 7.36 26.54
CA GLY A 57 0.65 6.04 27.15
C GLY A 57 2.12 5.54 27.16
N ASN A 58 2.45 4.79 28.22
CA ASN A 58 3.75 4.13 28.40
C ASN A 58 3.77 2.76 27.69
N PRO A 59 4.65 2.53 26.69
CA PRO A 59 4.73 1.24 26.01
C PRO A 59 5.37 0.14 26.89
N PRO A 60 4.97 -1.14 26.73
CA PRO A 60 5.63 -2.29 27.34
C PRO A 60 7.13 -2.36 27.04
N LYS A 61 7.92 -2.73 28.05
CA LYS A 61 9.35 -3.03 27.95
C LYS A 61 9.62 -4.44 28.43
N ALA A 62 10.63 -5.09 27.86
CA ALA A 62 11.15 -6.35 28.39
C ALA A 62 11.90 -6.12 29.71
N ALA A 63 12.20 -7.19 30.45
CA ALA A 63 12.86 -7.12 31.75
C ALA A 63 14.28 -6.53 31.72
N ASP A 64 14.92 -6.52 30.54
CA ASP A 64 16.21 -5.89 30.27
C ASP A 64 16.09 -4.40 29.86
N GLY A 65 14.87 -3.86 29.83
CA GLY A 65 14.58 -2.48 29.43
C GLY A 65 14.44 -2.26 27.92
N THR A 66 14.58 -3.31 27.09
CA THR A 66 14.42 -3.19 25.63
C THR A 66 12.97 -3.01 25.20
N ALA A 67 12.79 -2.43 24.00
CA ALA A 67 11.49 -2.21 23.40
C ALA A 67 10.87 -3.51 22.89
N ILE A 68 9.63 -3.81 23.29
CA ILE A 68 8.89 -4.96 22.77
C ILE A 68 8.25 -4.55 21.43
N PRO A 69 8.46 -5.31 20.33
CA PRO A 69 7.75 -5.08 19.08
C PRO A 69 6.28 -5.51 19.23
N LEU A 70 5.36 -4.58 18.98
CA LEU A 70 3.92 -4.82 19.10
C LEU A 70 3.30 -4.99 17.71
N PRO A 71 2.37 -5.94 17.53
CA PRO A 71 1.85 -6.27 16.21
C PRO A 71 0.85 -5.22 15.71
N LEU A 72 0.79 -5.07 14.38
CA LEU A 72 -0.21 -4.25 13.71
C LEU A 72 -1.60 -4.88 13.89
N VAL A 73 -2.57 -4.10 14.40
CA VAL A 73 -3.97 -4.56 14.56
C VAL A 73 -4.89 -3.95 13.52
N ALA A 74 -4.73 -2.66 13.21
CA ALA A 74 -5.61 -1.97 12.27
C ALA A 74 -4.85 -1.00 11.37
N ILE A 75 -5.39 -0.84 10.15
CA ILE A 75 -5.08 0.26 9.25
C ILE A 75 -6.39 1.03 9.05
N LEU A 76 -6.35 2.34 9.27
CA LEU A 76 -7.50 3.23 9.34
C LEU A 76 -7.24 4.47 8.47
N PHE A 77 -8.31 5.10 7.98
CA PHE A 77 -8.23 6.24 7.07
C PHE A 77 -8.99 7.46 7.61
N TRP A 78 -8.48 8.67 7.37
CA TRP A 78 -9.11 9.94 7.78
C TRP A 78 -9.17 10.93 6.62
N ASN A 79 -10.17 11.81 6.67
CA ASN A 79 -10.20 13.02 5.85
C ASN A 79 -9.59 14.19 6.65
N GLY A 80 -8.27 14.36 6.52
CA GLY A 80 -7.44 15.21 7.37
C GLY A 80 -6.61 14.42 8.37
N GLU A 81 -5.78 15.12 9.15
CA GLU A 81 -4.93 14.50 10.16
C GLU A 81 -5.76 13.76 11.22
N PRO A 82 -5.33 12.55 11.64
CA PRO A 82 -5.96 11.86 12.77
C PRO A 82 -5.93 12.73 14.02
N SER A 83 -7.12 13.19 14.39
CA SER A 83 -7.39 14.19 15.41
C SER A 83 -8.72 13.82 16.09
N ALA A 84 -9.43 14.75 16.72
CA ALA A 84 -10.72 14.47 17.38
C ALA A 84 -11.88 14.07 16.44
N GLN A 85 -11.60 13.81 15.15
CA GLN A 85 -12.54 13.26 14.17
C GLN A 85 -12.39 11.73 14.09
N PRO A 86 -13.48 10.95 14.04
CA PRO A 86 -13.41 9.50 13.86
C PRO A 86 -12.85 9.13 12.47
N PRO A 87 -12.26 7.93 12.31
CA PRO A 87 -11.84 7.44 11.01
C PRO A 87 -13.03 7.28 10.05
N LEU A 88 -12.74 7.38 8.75
CA LEU A 88 -13.66 7.04 7.68
C LEU A 88 -14.07 5.57 7.79
N PRO A 89 -15.38 5.23 7.71
CA PRO A 89 -15.81 3.84 7.69
C PRO A 89 -15.46 3.16 6.35
N PRO A 90 -15.23 1.84 6.33
CA PRO A 90 -15.07 1.11 5.09
C PRO A 90 -16.38 1.13 4.28
N ALA A 91 -16.24 1.22 2.95
CA ALA A 91 -17.36 1.14 2.01
C ALA A 91 -17.85 -0.32 1.79
N ALA A 92 -16.98 -1.30 2.04
CA ALA A 92 -17.32 -2.72 2.04
C ALA A 92 -16.46 -3.49 3.05
N GLN A 93 -17.00 -4.56 3.61
CA GLN A 93 -16.31 -5.43 4.56
C GLN A 93 -16.61 -6.90 4.31
N SER A 94 -15.64 -7.76 4.64
CA SER A 94 -15.72 -9.21 4.63
C SER A 94 -14.86 -9.76 5.78
N LYS A 95 -14.88 -11.07 6.01
CA LYS A 95 -14.08 -11.70 7.08
C LYS A 95 -12.57 -11.40 6.96
N THR A 96 -12.04 -11.28 5.74
CA THR A 96 -10.60 -11.18 5.47
C THR A 96 -10.19 -9.89 4.77
N ALA A 97 -11.11 -8.93 4.60
CA ALA A 97 -10.80 -7.66 3.94
C ALA A 97 -11.77 -6.53 4.30
N LEU A 98 -11.24 -5.33 4.44
CA LEU A 98 -11.98 -4.06 4.56
C LEU A 98 -11.59 -3.16 3.37
N THR A 99 -12.56 -2.58 2.67
CA THR A 99 -12.32 -1.74 1.49
C THR A 99 -12.94 -0.36 1.66
N TRP A 100 -12.13 0.68 1.49
CA TRP A 100 -12.54 2.08 1.43
C TRP A 100 -12.61 2.55 -0.02
N LYS A 101 -13.54 3.48 -0.28
CA LYS A 101 -13.60 4.25 -1.52
C LYS A 101 -13.60 5.73 -1.16
N PHE A 102 -12.81 6.51 -1.88
CA PHE A 102 -12.62 7.93 -1.61
C PHE A 102 -13.23 8.77 -2.74
N THR A 103 -13.94 9.82 -2.37
CA THR A 103 -14.31 10.87 -3.32
C THR A 103 -13.08 11.69 -3.72
N PRO A 104 -13.07 12.35 -4.89
CA PRO A 104 -11.96 13.22 -5.29
C PRO A 104 -11.63 14.30 -4.26
N ALA A 105 -12.63 14.79 -3.50
CA ALA A 105 -12.43 15.76 -2.43
C ALA A 105 -11.74 15.15 -1.19
N GLN A 106 -12.10 13.92 -0.80
CA GLN A 106 -11.43 13.21 0.29
C GLN A 106 -9.98 12.87 -0.06
N ALA A 107 -9.71 12.47 -1.30
CA ALA A 107 -8.36 12.11 -1.76
C ALA A 107 -7.35 13.25 -1.54
N GLN A 108 -7.74 14.52 -1.79
CA GLN A 108 -6.87 15.71 -1.57
C GLN A 108 -6.33 15.84 -0.14
N ASN A 109 -7.02 15.26 0.83
CA ASN A 109 -6.63 15.31 2.24
C ASN A 109 -6.72 13.94 2.92
N LEU A 110 -6.50 12.85 2.18
CA LEU A 110 -6.55 11.51 2.73
C LEU A 110 -5.32 11.25 3.62
N TRP A 111 -5.55 10.77 4.83
CA TRP A 111 -4.52 10.24 5.72
C TRP A 111 -4.79 8.77 6.02
N MET A 112 -3.71 8.02 6.24
CA MET A 112 -3.73 6.66 6.76
C MET A 112 -3.06 6.66 8.12
N ALA A 113 -3.56 5.87 9.07
CA ALA A 113 -2.83 5.51 10.28
C ALA A 113 -2.74 3.99 10.48
N CYS A 114 -1.57 3.55 10.92
CA CYS A 114 -1.30 2.18 11.39
C CYS A 114 -1.45 2.18 12.92
N ALA A 115 -2.28 1.29 13.48
CA ALA A 115 -2.51 1.13 14.92
C ALA A 115 -1.99 -0.22 15.42
N TYR A 116 -1.37 -0.24 16.60
CA TYR A 116 -0.62 -1.39 17.14
C TYR A 116 -1.19 -1.89 18.47
N ASP A 117 -1.18 -3.20 18.66
CA ASP A 117 -1.73 -3.85 19.87
C ASP A 117 -1.06 -3.36 21.16
N ALA A 118 -1.78 -3.40 22.27
CA ALA A 118 -1.34 -2.95 23.59
C ALA A 118 -0.75 -1.51 23.63
N THR A 119 -1.11 -0.65 22.68
CA THR A 119 -0.76 0.77 22.67
C THR A 119 -1.97 1.66 22.38
N ALA A 120 -1.91 2.92 22.85
CA ALA A 120 -2.74 4.00 22.31
C ALA A 120 -2.01 4.79 21.20
N LEU A 121 -0.98 4.19 20.59
CA LEU A 121 -0.15 4.83 19.58
C LEU A 121 -0.69 4.53 18.18
N ILE A 122 -0.93 5.58 17.42
CA ILE A 122 -1.15 5.50 15.98
C ILE A 122 -0.04 6.24 15.25
N VAL A 123 0.49 5.63 14.18
CA VAL A 123 1.47 6.28 13.29
C VAL A 123 0.75 6.66 12.02
N ALA A 124 0.72 7.95 11.70
CA ALA A 124 -0.08 8.51 10.61
C ALA A 124 0.77 9.13 9.50
N THR A 125 0.30 9.02 8.25
CA THR A 125 0.92 9.65 7.08
C THR A 125 -0.13 10.15 6.10
N LYS A 126 0.17 11.22 5.36
CA LYS A 126 -0.69 11.72 4.29
C LYS A 126 -0.50 10.86 3.05
N LEU A 127 -1.60 10.45 2.43
CA LEU A 127 -1.60 9.66 1.21
C LEU A 127 -1.64 10.53 -0.06
N PRO A 128 -1.20 9.99 -1.22
CA PRO A 128 -1.33 10.68 -2.50
C PRO A 128 -2.78 11.00 -2.86
N ALA A 129 -3.00 12.21 -3.39
CA ALA A 129 -4.33 12.68 -3.80
C ALA A 129 -4.90 12.00 -5.06
N THR A 130 -4.16 11.05 -5.64
CA THR A 130 -4.58 10.22 -6.78
C THR A 130 -5.38 8.99 -6.36
N LEU A 131 -5.31 8.57 -5.08
CA LEU A 131 -5.95 7.34 -4.62
C LEU A 131 -7.47 7.44 -4.59
N SER A 132 -8.12 6.46 -5.20
CA SER A 132 -9.57 6.29 -5.29
C SER A 132 -10.10 5.23 -4.32
N SER A 133 -9.27 4.27 -3.93
CA SER A 133 -9.66 3.10 -3.15
C SER A 133 -8.47 2.49 -2.41
N CYS A 134 -8.72 1.94 -1.22
CA CYS A 134 -7.75 1.14 -0.48
C CYS A 134 -8.44 -0.09 0.12
N THR A 135 -7.80 -1.25 0.03
CA THR A 135 -8.23 -2.50 0.65
C THR A 135 -7.18 -2.96 1.66
N VAL A 136 -7.59 -3.07 2.92
CA VAL A 136 -6.82 -3.70 4.00
C VAL A 136 -7.17 -5.17 4.02
N THR A 137 -6.17 -6.03 3.82
CA THR A 137 -6.30 -7.48 4.04
C THR A 137 -6.19 -7.77 5.53
N LEU A 138 -7.08 -8.60 6.07
CA LEU A 138 -7.04 -9.05 7.46
C LEU A 138 -6.45 -10.46 7.58
N SER A 139 -6.03 -10.82 8.78
CA SER A 139 -5.66 -12.18 9.19
C SER A 139 -6.83 -13.18 9.00
N PRO A 140 -6.57 -14.51 8.96
CA PRO A 140 -7.63 -15.51 8.72
C PRO A 140 -8.78 -15.55 9.76
N ASP A 141 -8.54 -15.00 10.95
CA ASP A 141 -9.51 -14.80 12.04
C ASP A 141 -10.20 -13.43 12.00
N GLY A 142 -9.79 -12.54 11.09
CA GLY A 142 -10.33 -11.19 10.92
C GLY A 142 -9.91 -10.18 11.98
N GLN A 143 -8.98 -10.51 12.88
CA GLN A 143 -8.65 -9.67 14.04
C GLN A 143 -7.54 -8.63 13.79
N MET A 144 -6.67 -8.86 12.79
CA MET A 144 -5.44 -8.08 12.60
C MET A 144 -5.24 -7.69 11.14
N ALA A 145 -4.73 -6.49 10.88
CA ALA A 145 -4.32 -6.08 9.54
C ALA A 145 -3.07 -6.86 9.08
N ALA A 146 -3.19 -7.57 7.96
CA ALA A 146 -2.14 -8.40 7.37
C ALA A 146 -1.51 -7.79 6.11
N GLY A 147 -2.13 -6.77 5.49
CA GLY A 147 -1.58 -6.06 4.34
C GLY A 147 -2.49 -4.93 3.84
N LEU A 148 -1.98 -4.14 2.89
CA LEU A 148 -2.68 -3.00 2.29
C LEU A 148 -2.38 -2.87 0.80
N ALA A 149 -3.42 -2.74 -0.02
CA ALA A 149 -3.33 -2.36 -1.43
C ALA A 149 -4.20 -1.13 -1.71
N CYS A 150 -3.67 -0.14 -2.42
CA CYS A 150 -4.40 1.07 -2.81
C CYS A 150 -4.27 1.32 -4.32
N GLN A 151 -5.26 2.05 -4.88
CA GLN A 151 -5.39 2.36 -6.31
C GLN A 151 -6.11 3.71 -6.52
#